data_AF-M2RD47-F1
#
_entry.id   AF-M2RD47-F1
#
_cell.length_a   1.000
_cell.length_b   1.000
_cell.length_c   1.000
_cell.angle_alpha   90.00
_cell.angle_beta   90.00
_cell.angle_gamma   90.00
#
_symmetry.space_group_name_H-M   'P 1'
#
loop_
_entity.id
_entity.type
_entity.pdbx_description
1 polymer ?
#
loop_
_entity_poly.entity_id
_entity_poly.type
_entity_poly.pdbx_seq_one_letter_code
_entity_poly.pdbx_strand_id
1 'polypeptide(L)' 'MARRGGAIHVYDTINHWFGINQMITIGSSYWNDGYNPNVTNQHEVEKDEEAKNTMKNLAENMAFVLKRIVRTN' A
#
# COMPACT_ATOMS: atom_id res chain seq x y z
N MET A 1 6.13 4.78 -13.20
CA MET A 1 5.58 4.99 -11.84
C MET A 1 5.28 6.47 -11.68
N ALA A 2 4.11 6.85 -11.16
CA ALA A 2 3.74 8.26 -11.02
C ALA A 2 4.69 8.91 -10.00
N ARG A 3 5.47 9.90 -10.46
CA ARG A 3 6.53 10.54 -9.67
C ARG A 3 5.91 11.37 -8.53
N ARG A 4 5.65 10.75 -7.38
CA ARG A 4 5.18 11.33 -6.09
C ARG A 4 3.91 12.18 -6.08
N GLY A 5 3.51 12.85 -7.15
CA GLY A 5 2.27 13.63 -7.19
C GLY A 5 1.04 12.75 -7.44
N GLY A 6 1.02 12.03 -8.57
CA GLY A 6 -0.20 11.33 -9.01
C GLY A 6 -0.63 10.17 -8.10
N ALA A 7 0.30 9.30 -7.70
CA ALA A 7 -0.05 8.10 -6.93
C ALA A 7 -0.48 8.44 -5.49
N ILE A 8 0.14 9.44 -4.86
CA ILE A 8 -0.27 9.96 -3.55
C ILE A 8 -1.69 10.52 -3.61
N HIS A 9 -2.00 11.36 -4.60
CA HIS A 9 -3.35 11.90 -4.73
C HIS A 9 -4.42 10.83 -5.00
N VAL A 10 -4.08 9.80 -5.78
CA VAL A 10 -4.98 8.65 -5.98
C VAL A 10 -5.18 7.89 -4.67
N TYR A 11 -4.09 7.63 -3.92
CA TYR A 11 -4.16 6.96 -2.61
C TYR A 11 -5.02 7.75 -1.62
N ASP A 12 -4.84 9.06 -1.51
CA ASP A 12 -5.63 9.93 -0.64
C ASP A 12 -7.11 9.93 -1.04
N THR A 13 -7.40 9.97 -2.34
CA THR A 13 -8.78 9.94 -2.85
C THR A 13 -9.48 8.62 -2.48
N ILE A 14 -8.78 7.50 -2.60
CA ILE A 14 -9.30 6.17 -2.21
C ILE A 14 -9.55 6.13 -0.70
N ASN A 15 -8.64 6.65 0.11
CA ASN A 15 -8.80 6.63 1.57
C ASN A 15 -9.95 7.50 2.07
N HIS A 16 -10.22 8.65 1.42
CA HIS A 16 -11.43 9.42 1.71
C HIS A 16 -12.69 8.60 1.47
N TRP A 17 -12.75 7.85 0.37
CA TRP A 17 -13.87 6.96 0.06
C TRP A 17 -14.01 5.81 1.07
N PHE A 18 -12.91 5.21 1.50
CA PHE A 18 -12.93 4.18 2.55
C PHE A 18 -13.41 4.73 3.89
N GLY A 19 -12.98 5.95 4.24
CA GLY A 19 -13.41 6.63 5.45
C GLY A 19 -14.92 6.86 5.52
N ILE A 20 -15.54 7.39 4.45
CA ILE A 20 -17.00 7.64 4.44
C ILE A 20 -17.82 6.34 4.47
N ASN A 21 -17.26 5.23 3.96
CA ASN A 21 -17.89 3.90 3.99
C ASN A 21 -17.56 3.10 5.27
N GLN A 22 -16.99 3.73 6.29
CA GLN A 22 -16.63 3.09 7.56
C GLN A 22 -15.71 1.86 7.40
N MET A 23 -14.86 1.87 6.36
CA MET A 23 -13.90 0.80 6.12
C MET A 23 -12.64 1.00 6.98
N ILE A 24 -12.08 -0.12 7.45
CA ILE A 24 -10.79 -0.12 8.14
C ILE A 24 -9.68 -0.04 7.09
N THR A 25 -8.83 1.00 7.17
CA THR A 25 -7.66 1.14 6.30
C THR A 25 -6.40 0.67 7.05
N ILE A 26 -5.58 -0.13 6.35
CA ILE A 26 -4.35 -0.71 6.90
C ILE A 26 -3.17 -0.17 6.13
N GLY A 27 -2.17 0.35 6.86
CA GLY A 27 -0.94 0.87 6.28
C GLY A 27 0.18 -0.17 6.19
N SER A 28 1.25 0.22 5.52
CA SER A 28 2.51 -0.52 5.44
C SER A 28 3.66 0.22 6.14
N SER A 29 4.90 -0.21 5.92
CA SER A 29 6.14 0.50 6.30
C SER A 29 6.32 1.83 5.58
N TYR A 30 5.66 2.02 4.44
CA TYR A 30 5.54 3.29 3.73
C TYR A 30 4.08 3.46 3.27
N TRP A 31 3.80 4.51 2.48
CA TRP A 31 2.52 4.67 1.79
C TRP A 31 2.25 3.38 0.99
N ASN A 32 0.98 2.95 0.87
CA ASN A 32 0.63 1.70 0.17
C ASN A 32 0.76 1.84 -1.36
N ASP A 33 1.95 2.22 -1.80
CA ASP A 33 2.37 2.49 -3.16
C ASP A 33 3.83 2.03 -3.32
N GLY A 34 4.22 1.70 -4.54
CA GLY A 34 5.58 1.32 -4.88
C GLY A 34 6.39 2.55 -5.30
N TYR A 35 7.51 2.80 -4.62
CA TYR A 35 8.43 3.87 -4.97
C TYR A 35 9.88 3.39 -4.93
N ASN A 36 10.61 3.67 -6.01
CA ASN A 36 12.07 3.62 -5.99
C ASN A 36 12.65 4.74 -6.84
N PRO A 37 13.47 5.62 -6.23
CA PRO A 37 14.08 6.75 -6.92
C PRO A 37 15.02 6.33 -8.04
N ASN A 38 15.52 5.10 -8.01
CA ASN A 38 16.51 4.58 -8.96
C ASN A 38 15.87 3.83 -10.13
N VAL A 39 14.56 3.55 -10.07
CA VAL A 39 13.82 2.88 -11.14
C VAL A 39 13.25 3.92 -12.10
N THR A 40 13.96 4.13 -13.22
CA THR A 40 13.53 5.07 -14.26
C THR A 40 12.85 4.38 -15.44
N ASN A 41 13.06 3.07 -15.59
CA ASN A 41 12.45 2.24 -16.61
C ASN A 41 11.33 1.37 -16.01
N GLN A 42 10.19 1.29 -16.69
CA GLN A 42 9.07 0.42 -16.28
C GLN A 42 9.46 -1.06 -16.25
N HIS A 43 10.49 -1.48 -16.98
CA HIS A 43 10.98 -2.86 -16.95
C HIS A 43 11.92 -3.14 -15.76
N GLU A 44 12.27 -2.13 -14.97
CA GLU A 44 13.09 -2.26 -13.76
C GLU A 44 12.26 -2.23 -12.47
N VAL A 45 10.94 -2.07 -12.58
CA VAL A 45 9.99 -2.11 -11.46
C VAL A 45 10.13 -3.40 -10.66
N GLU A 46 10.40 -4.52 -11.33
CA GLU A 46 10.60 -5.82 -10.67
C GLU A 46 11.88 -5.89 -9.83
N LYS A 47 12.80 -4.94 -9.97
CA LYS A 47 14.02 -4.84 -9.15
C LYS A 47 13.84 -3.91 -7.95
N ASP A 48 12.64 -3.35 -7.79
CA ASP A 48 12.31 -2.46 -6.70
C ASP A 48 12.08 -3.23 -5.40
N GLU A 49 13.16 -3.49 -4.66
CA GLU A 49 13.09 -4.18 -3.38
C GLU A 49 12.35 -3.37 -2.30
N GLU A 50 12.34 -2.04 -2.36
CA GLU A 50 11.61 -1.20 -1.40
C GLU A 50 10.10 -1.34 -1.61
N ALA A 51 9.63 -1.27 -2.86
CA ALA A 51 8.23 -1.50 -3.19
C ALA A 51 7.78 -2.92 -2.82
N LYS A 52 8.60 -3.95 -3.09
CA LYS A 52 8.30 -5.33 -2.69
C LYS A 52 8.16 -5.47 -1.19
N ASN A 53 9.09 -4.91 -0.42
CA ASN A 53 9.04 -4.95 1.03
C ASN A 53 7.82 -4.20 1.57
N THR A 54 7.48 -3.06 0.98
CA THR A 54 6.26 -2.31 1.33
C THR A 54 5.01 -3.14 1.06
N MET A 55 4.91 -3.84 -0.07
CA MET A 55 3.74 -4.70 -0.33
C MET A 55 3.69 -5.93 0.58
N LYS A 56 4.85 -6.51 0.91
CA LYS A 56 4.94 -7.61 1.88
C LYS A 56 4.48 -7.18 3.27
N ASN A 57 4.96 -6.04 3.77
CA ASN A 57 4.58 -5.50 5.07
C ASN A 57 3.08 -5.15 5.12
N LEU A 58 2.52 -4.64 4.02
CA LEU A 58 1.08 -4.40 3.91
C LEU A 58 0.29 -5.70 4.08
N ALA A 59 0.69 -6.76 3.37
CA ALA A 59 0.03 -8.06 3.44
C ALA A 59 0.12 -8.68 4.85
N GLU A 60 1.29 -8.58 5.50
CA GLU A 60 1.49 -9.05 6.87
C GLU A 60 0.61 -8.28 7.87
N ASN A 61 0.54 -6.95 7.74
CA ASN A 61 -0.33 -6.10 8.57
C ASN A 61 -1.81 -6.41 8.36
N MET A 62 -2.24 -6.56 7.11
CA MET A 62 -3.62 -6.96 6.78
C MET A 62 -3.95 -8.32 7.38
N ALA A 63 -3.08 -9.32 7.22
CA ALA A 63 -3.28 -10.64 7.79
C ALA A 63 -3.35 -10.60 9.32
N PHE A 64 -2.50 -9.80 9.97
CA PHE A 64 -2.54 -9.59 11.41
C PHE A 64 -3.89 -9.02 11.85
N VAL A 65 -4.35 -7.92 11.24
CA VAL A 65 -5.63 -7.30 11.62
C VAL A 65 -6.80 -8.24 11.34
N LEU A 66 -6.87 -8.87 10.17
CA LEU A 66 -7.93 -9.82 9.82
C LEU A 66 -8.04 -10.95 10.84
N LYS A 67 -6.93 -11.54 11.26
CA LYS A 67 -6.90 -12.58 12.29
C LYS A 67 -7.39 -12.10 13.67
N ARG A 68 -7.35 -10.79 13.94
CA ARG A 68 -7.76 -10.21 15.23
C ARG A 68 -9.22 -9.75 15.22
N ILE A 69 -9.77 -9.41 14.06
CA ILE A 69 -11.16 -8.94 13.93
C ILE A 69 -12.13 -10.03 13.46
N VAL A 70 -11.66 -11.03 12.71
CA VAL A 70 -12.48 -12.17 12.33
C VAL A 70 -12.64 -13.06 13.56
N ARG A 71 -13.88 -13.19 14.02
CA ARG A 71 -14.24 -14.13 15.09
C ARG A 71 -14.26 -15.52 14.49
N THR A 72 -13.27 -16.34 14.79
CA THR A 72 -13.33 -17.78 14.53
C THR A 72 -14.34 -18.37 15.53
N ASN A 73 -15.48 -18.84 15.01
CA ASN A 73 -16.41 -19.67 15.77
C ASN A 73 -15.80 -21.04 16.06
#